data_AF-A0A962C4K9-F1
#
_entry.id   AF-A0A962C4K9-F1
#
_cell.length_a   1.000
_cell.length_b   1.000
_cell.length_c   1.000
_cell.angle_alpha   90.00
_cell.angle_beta   90.00
_cell.angle_gamma   90.00
#
_symmetry.space_group_name_H-M   'P 1'
#
loop_
_entity.id
_entity.type
_entity.pdbx_description
1 polymer ?
#
loop_
_entity_poly.entity_id
_entity_poly.type
_entity_poly.pdbx_seq_one_letter_code
_entity_poly.pdbx_strand_id
1 'polypeptide(L)'
;AASEVRLFSLFVLGADRGSRELDEAALQRFLAEAVWSPAALLPAAGVSWQAIDESSATATLSCGAHRVSLQFRFNAEGEATHVYTPARWMRERGRYRALAWEGRYFDYAWCDGVRVPLRAEVGWYVDEAWCPVWKGRIEHIEQLPA
;
A
#
# COMPACT_ATOMS: atom_id res chain seq x y z
N ALA A 1 15.83 3.47 1.80
CA ALA A 1 15.95 2.02 2.12
C ALA A 1 16.44 1.26 0.86
N ALA A 2 17.15 0.15 1.00
CA ALA A 2 17.52 -0.66 -0.17
C ALA A 2 16.42 -1.69 -0.47
N SER A 3 15.85 -1.68 -1.67
CA SER A 3 14.92 -2.74 -2.09
C SER A 3 15.62 -3.62 -3.12
N GLU A 4 15.74 -4.89 -2.80
CA GLU A 4 16.29 -5.92 -3.67
C GLU A 4 15.23 -7.01 -3.83
N VAL A 5 14.81 -7.28 -5.06
CA VAL A 5 13.93 -8.42 -5.35
C VAL A 5 14.80 -9.51 -5.95
N ARG A 6 14.86 -10.67 -5.30
CA ARG A 6 15.63 -11.83 -5.75
C ARG A 6 14.71 -12.96 -6.18
N LEU A 7 14.99 -13.58 -7.32
CA LEU A 7 14.44 -14.87 -7.70
C LEU A 7 15.33 -15.98 -7.13
N PHE A 8 14.73 -16.92 -6.39
CA PHE A 8 15.43 -18.02 -5.72
C PHE A 8 16.57 -17.58 -4.78
N SER A 9 16.57 -16.34 -4.30
CA SER A 9 17.68 -15.72 -3.55
C SER A 9 19.04 -15.69 -4.30
N LEU A 10 19.05 -16.07 -5.58
CA LEU A 10 20.24 -16.27 -6.41
C LEU A 10 20.34 -15.23 -7.53
N PHE A 11 19.21 -14.76 -8.05
CA PHE A 11 19.18 -13.82 -9.17
C PHE A 11 18.54 -12.51 -8.75
N VAL A 12 19.30 -11.41 -8.79
CA VAL A 12 18.77 -10.07 -8.56
C VAL A 12 17.89 -9.67 -9.74
N LEU A 13 16.57 -9.63 -9.54
CA LEU A 13 15.60 -9.21 -10.56
C LEU A 13 15.55 -7.68 -10.69
N GLY A 14 15.99 -6.96 -9.66
CA GLY A 14 16.15 -5.52 -9.69
C GLY A 14 16.83 -5.03 -8.42
N ALA A 15 17.84 -4.18 -8.59
CA ALA A 15 18.41 -3.36 -7.54
C ALA A 15 18.25 -1.90 -7.98
N ASP A 16 17.63 -1.11 -7.13
CA ASP A 16 17.71 0.35 -7.19
C ASP A 16 17.99 0.82 -5.76
N ARG A 17 18.87 1.80 -5.61
CA ARG A 17 19.36 2.22 -4.29
C ARG A 17 19.18 3.72 -4.10
N GLY A 18 18.43 4.07 -3.07
CA GLY A 18 18.47 5.40 -2.45
C GLY A 18 17.93 6.55 -3.31
N SER A 19 17.10 6.27 -4.32
CA SER A 19 16.32 7.33 -4.97
C SER A 19 15.11 7.69 -4.10
N ARG A 20 14.75 8.98 -4.13
CA ARG A 20 13.58 9.48 -3.41
C ARG A 20 12.30 8.78 -3.91
N GLU A 21 12.23 8.52 -5.20
CA GLU A 21 11.11 7.89 -5.88
C GLU A 21 10.89 6.45 -5.40
N LEU A 22 11.97 5.70 -5.23
CA LEU A 22 11.91 4.34 -4.69
C LEU A 22 11.44 4.33 -3.24
N ASP A 23 11.99 5.23 -2.41
CA ASP A 23 11.64 5.33 -1.00
C ASP A 23 10.17 5.74 -0.82
N GLU A 24 9.68 6.70 -1.59
CA GLU A 24 8.27 7.09 -1.60
C GLU A 24 7.36 5.94 -2.07
N ALA A 25 7.72 5.21 -3.14
CA ALA A 25 6.93 4.06 -3.60
C ALA A 25 6.92 2.91 -2.58
N ALA A 26 8.03 2.67 -1.88
CA ALA A 26 8.12 1.67 -0.83
C ALA A 26 7.25 2.05 0.38
N LEU A 27 7.26 3.31 0.80
CA LEU A 27 6.41 3.80 1.88
C LEU A 27 4.92 3.80 1.50
N GLN A 28 4.57 4.13 0.25
CA GLN A 28 3.20 3.98 -0.25
C GLN A 28 2.76 2.52 -0.27
N ARG A 29 3.66 1.56 -0.55
CA ARG A 29 3.35 0.14 -0.40
C ARG A 29 3.06 -0.18 1.05
N PHE A 30 3.97 0.16 1.95
CA PHE A 30 3.81 -0.10 3.39
C PHE A 30 2.47 0.44 3.91
N LEU A 31 2.13 1.69 3.56
CA LEU A 31 0.87 2.30 3.98
C LEU A 31 -0.36 1.59 3.39
N ALA A 32 -0.30 1.11 2.15
CA ALA A 32 -1.37 0.31 1.55
C ALA A 32 -1.54 -1.05 2.27
N GLU A 33 -0.43 -1.74 2.52
CA GLU A 33 -0.42 -3.08 3.14
C GLU A 33 -0.73 -3.04 4.65
N ALA A 34 -0.74 -1.86 5.28
CA ALA A 34 -1.05 -1.68 6.70
C ALA A 34 -2.48 -2.12 7.08
N VAL A 35 -3.37 -2.39 6.12
CA VAL A 35 -4.68 -3.05 6.37
C VAL A 35 -4.54 -4.44 7.00
N TRP A 36 -3.39 -5.11 6.86
CA TRP A 36 -3.10 -6.40 7.50
C TRP A 36 -2.49 -6.27 8.89
N SER A 37 -2.04 -5.07 9.27
CA SER A 37 -1.61 -4.73 10.64
C SER A 37 -2.16 -3.35 11.02
N PRO A 38 -3.47 -3.24 11.33
CA PRO A 38 -4.14 -1.94 11.49
C PRO A 38 -3.55 -1.01 12.56
N ALA A 39 -2.80 -1.53 13.53
CA ALA A 39 -2.05 -0.70 14.48
C ALA A 39 -1.05 0.24 13.78
N ALA A 40 -0.51 -0.15 12.62
CA ALA A 40 0.39 0.68 11.81
C ALA A 40 -0.33 1.86 11.12
N LEU A 41 -1.66 1.91 11.14
CA LEU A 41 -2.46 3.04 10.64
C LEU A 41 -2.77 4.10 11.71
N LEU A 42 -2.39 3.86 12.97
CA LEU A 42 -2.66 4.78 14.08
C LEU A 42 -1.71 5.98 14.06
N PRO A 43 -2.12 7.13 14.65
CA PRO A 43 -1.24 8.29 14.80
C PRO A 43 0.08 8.00 15.52
N ALA A 44 0.09 7.06 16.46
CA ALA A 44 1.29 6.62 17.16
C ALA A 44 2.35 5.99 16.23
N ALA A 45 1.93 5.45 15.08
CA ALA A 45 2.80 4.91 14.04
C ALA A 45 3.26 5.96 13.00
N GLY A 46 2.96 7.24 13.22
CA GLY A 46 3.37 8.34 12.33
C GLY A 46 2.40 8.61 11.17
N VAL A 47 1.16 8.11 11.25
CA VAL A 47 0.11 8.34 10.26
C VAL A 47 -0.83 9.47 10.71
N SER A 48 -0.95 10.52 9.91
CA SER A 48 -1.98 11.56 10.09
C SER A 48 -3.13 11.34 9.12
N TRP A 49 -4.36 11.52 9.59
CA TRP A 49 -5.57 11.36 8.79
C TRP A 49 -6.27 12.70 8.54
N GLN A 50 -6.78 12.88 7.32
CA GLN A 50 -7.64 14.00 6.96
C GLN A 50 -8.88 13.45 6.23
N ALA A 51 -10.07 13.68 6.80
CA ALA A 51 -11.32 13.29 6.16
C ALA A 51 -11.52 14.01 4.82
N ILE A 52 -12.03 13.29 3.83
CA ILE A 52 -12.48 13.85 2.54
C ILE A 52 -14.01 13.92 2.55
N ASP A 53 -14.67 12.81 2.91
CA ASP A 53 -16.12 12.67 3.07
C ASP A 53 -16.44 11.59 4.13
N GLU A 54 -17.71 11.18 4.25
CA GLU A 54 -18.19 10.20 5.23
C GLU A 54 -17.58 8.80 5.07
N SER A 55 -17.10 8.47 3.87
CA SER A 55 -16.61 7.15 3.48
C SER A 55 -15.17 7.17 2.97
N SER A 56 -14.48 8.32 3.02
CA SER A 56 -13.12 8.43 2.51
C SER A 56 -12.24 9.43 3.27
N ALA A 57 -10.96 9.11 3.37
CA ALA A 57 -9.97 9.93 4.07
C ALA A 57 -8.58 9.78 3.44
N THR A 58 -7.77 10.82 3.52
CA THR A 58 -6.35 10.75 3.16
C THR A 58 -5.53 10.35 4.39
N ALA A 59 -4.86 9.20 4.31
CA ALA A 59 -3.81 8.82 5.24
C ALA A 59 -2.48 9.37 4.75
N THR A 60 -1.71 10.00 5.62
CA THR A 60 -0.37 10.51 5.32
C THR A 60 0.64 9.95 6.31
N LEU A 61 1.59 9.17 5.82
CA LEU A 61 2.70 8.62 6.60
C LEU A 61 3.92 9.52 6.49
N SER A 62 4.50 9.87 7.64
CA SER A 62 5.76 10.62 7.71
C SER A 62 6.86 9.71 8.25
N CYS A 63 7.93 9.51 7.48
CA CYS A 63 9.07 8.68 7.85
C CYS A 63 10.38 9.36 7.47
N GLY A 64 11.09 9.90 8.47
CA GLY A 64 12.29 10.71 8.26
C GLY A 64 11.99 11.94 7.40
N ALA A 65 12.70 12.09 6.29
CA ALA A 65 12.50 13.18 5.33
C ALA A 65 11.37 12.93 4.31
N HIS A 66 10.79 11.72 4.29
CA HIS A 66 9.77 11.35 3.32
C HIS A 66 8.37 11.50 3.91
N ARG A 67 7.44 11.96 3.07
CA ARG A 67 6.03 12.06 3.38
C ARG A 67 5.23 11.54 2.20
N VAL A 68 4.42 10.52 2.43
CA VAL A 68 3.58 9.90 1.39
C VAL A 68 2.13 9.83 1.83
N SER A 69 1.23 9.93 0.87
CA SER A 69 -0.21 9.91 1.14
C SER A 69 -0.92 8.90 0.24
N LEU A 70 -1.96 8.27 0.80
CA LEU A 70 -2.93 7.46 0.07
C LEU A 70 -4.34 7.90 0.48
N GLN A 71 -5.25 7.92 -0.49
CA GLN A 71 -6.68 8.07 -0.23
C GLN A 71 -7.26 6.70 0.08
N PHE A 72 -7.83 6.53 1.27
CA PHE A 72 -8.56 5.33 1.65
C PHE A 72 -10.05 5.55 1.43
N ARG A 73 -10.74 4.50 0.96
CA ARG A 73 -12.20 4.43 0.92
C ARG A 73 -12.67 3.28 1.81
N PHE A 74 -13.78 3.50 2.51
CA PHE A 74 -14.33 2.58 3.49
C PHE A 74 -15.76 2.18 3.13
N ASN A 75 -16.18 0.98 3.52
CA ASN A 75 -17.60 0.58 3.47
C ASN A 75 -18.34 1.00 4.75
N ALA A 76 -19.63 0.66 4.83
CA ALA A 76 -20.48 0.98 5.98
C ALA A 76 -20.02 0.30 7.28
N GLU A 77 -19.29 -0.81 7.18
CA GLU A 77 -18.70 -1.55 8.30
C GLU A 77 -17.35 -0.96 8.76
N GLY A 78 -16.86 0.10 8.11
CA GLY A 78 -15.57 0.74 8.42
C GLY A 78 -14.35 0.00 7.86
N GLU A 79 -14.54 -0.98 6.99
CA GLU A 79 -13.45 -1.71 6.35
C GLU A 79 -12.88 -0.92 5.18
N ALA A 80 -11.55 -0.85 5.07
CA ALA A 80 -10.91 -0.26 3.92
C ALA A 80 -11.20 -1.11 2.67
N THR A 81 -11.90 -0.56 1.69
CA THR A 81 -12.18 -1.26 0.43
C THR A 81 -11.17 -0.91 -0.65
N HIS A 82 -10.59 0.30 -0.59
CA HIS A 82 -9.65 0.79 -1.59
C HIS A 82 -8.57 1.67 -0.97
N VAL A 83 -7.40 1.67 -1.60
CA VAL A 83 -6.40 2.74 -1.49
C VAL A 83 -6.09 3.30 -2.87
N TYR A 84 -5.91 4.60 -2.97
CA TYR A 84 -5.62 5.27 -4.24
C TYR A 84 -4.54 6.35 -4.08
N THR A 85 -3.71 6.50 -5.10
CA THR A 85 -2.89 7.70 -5.30
C THR A 85 -2.80 8.03 -6.78
N PRO A 86 -2.89 9.31 -7.18
CA PRO A 86 -2.67 9.72 -8.56
C PRO A 86 -1.20 9.63 -8.98
N ALA A 87 -0.28 9.49 -8.02
CA ALA A 87 1.16 9.56 -8.24
C ALA A 87 1.91 8.54 -7.39
N ARG A 88 2.01 7.31 -7.91
CA ARG A 88 2.95 6.30 -7.42
C ARG A 88 4.08 6.14 -8.43
N TRP A 89 5.31 6.09 -7.95
CA TRP A 89 6.47 5.92 -8.83
C TRP A 89 6.57 4.50 -9.38
N MET A 90 6.61 4.40 -10.70
CA MET A 90 6.93 3.19 -11.46
C MET A 90 8.29 3.39 -12.13
N ARG A 91 9.16 2.38 -12.07
CA ARG A 91 10.40 2.36 -12.84
C ARG A 91 10.14 1.71 -14.21
N GLU A 92 10.29 2.49 -15.27
CA GLU A 92 10.12 2.04 -16.65
C GLU A 92 11.36 2.45 -17.46
N ARG A 93 12.02 1.47 -18.11
CA ARG A 93 13.20 1.70 -18.97
C ARG A 93 14.30 2.58 -18.33
N GLY A 94 14.55 2.38 -17.03
CA GLY A 94 15.58 3.10 -16.27
C GLY A 94 15.19 4.51 -15.81
N ARG A 95 13.93 4.92 -15.98
CA ARG A 95 13.40 6.20 -15.50
C ARG A 95 12.20 5.98 -14.59
N TYR A 96 11.97 6.93 -13.69
CA TYR A 96 10.76 6.95 -12.87
C TYR A 96 9.66 7.76 -13.55
N ARG A 97 8.45 7.22 -13.53
CA ARG A 97 7.22 7.90 -13.94
C ARG A 97 6.19 7.75 -12.83
N ALA A 98 5.52 8.85 -12.48
CA ALA A 98 4.38 8.82 -11.58
C ALA A 98 3.13 8.40 -12.36
N LEU A 99 2.43 7.38 -11.87
CA LEU A 99 1.18 6.89 -12.44
C LEU A 99 0.15 6.71 -11.33
N ALA A 100 -1.13 6.85 -11.70
CA ALA A 100 -2.21 6.53 -10.79
C ALA A 100 -2.21 5.03 -10.47
N TRP A 101 -2.39 4.72 -9.20
CA TRP A 101 -2.29 3.39 -8.65
C TRP A 101 -3.39 3.16 -7.62
N GLU A 102 -3.97 1.97 -7.65
CA GLU A 102 -5.06 1.59 -6.77
C GLU A 102 -4.84 0.18 -6.21
N GLY A 103 -5.08 0.03 -4.92
CA GLY A 103 -5.27 -1.25 -4.25
C GLY A 103 -6.73 -1.44 -3.87
N ARG A 104 -7.21 -2.68 -3.94
CA ARG A 104 -8.56 -3.07 -3.54
C ARG A 104 -8.49 -4.26 -2.59
N TYR A 105 -9.40 -4.28 -1.62
CA TYR A 105 -9.43 -5.26 -0.54
C TYR A 105 -10.80 -5.90 -0.43
N PHE A 106 -10.83 -7.20 -0.18
CA PHE A 106 -12.04 -8.00 -0.13
C PHE A 106 -11.94 -9.10 0.92
N ASP A 107 -13.07 -9.77 1.15
CA ASP A 107 -13.18 -10.97 1.98
C ASP A 107 -12.56 -10.78 3.37
N TYR A 108 -13.01 -9.75 4.07
CA TYR A 108 -12.53 -9.47 5.42
C TYR A 108 -12.92 -10.58 6.41
N ALA A 109 -12.00 -10.91 7.31
CA ALA A 109 -12.20 -11.87 8.38
C ALA A 109 -11.56 -11.39 9.68
N TRP A 110 -12.01 -11.95 10.79
CA TRP A 110 -11.36 -11.77 12.09
C TRP A 110 -10.15 -12.69 12.22
N CYS A 111 -8.99 -12.11 12.52
CA CYS A 111 -7.74 -12.80 12.82
C CYS A 111 -7.17 -12.20 14.10
N ASP A 112 -7.02 -13.02 15.15
CA ASP A 112 -6.46 -12.61 16.46
C ASP A 112 -7.07 -11.33 17.04
N GLY A 113 -8.39 -11.18 16.92
CA GLY A 113 -9.12 -10.03 17.46
C GLY A 113 -9.05 -8.76 16.60
N VAL A 114 -8.53 -8.85 15.37
CA VAL A 114 -8.49 -7.74 14.40
C VAL A 114 -9.14 -8.15 13.08
N ARG A 115 -9.87 -7.23 12.43
CA ARG A 115 -10.53 -7.50 11.14
C ARG A 115 -9.62 -7.07 9.98
N VAL A 116 -9.26 -8.02 9.11
CA VAL A 116 -8.29 -7.82 8.02
C VAL A 116 -8.79 -8.42 6.70
N PRO A 117 -8.40 -7.90 5.52
CA PRO A 117 -8.82 -8.47 4.24
C PRO A 117 -8.07 -9.75 3.91
N LEU A 118 -8.78 -10.79 3.45
CA LEU A 118 -8.16 -12.03 2.99
C LEU A 118 -7.87 -12.05 1.49
N ARG A 119 -8.39 -11.09 0.73
CA ARG A 119 -8.03 -10.92 -0.69
C ARG A 119 -7.67 -9.48 -0.98
N ALA A 120 -6.72 -9.30 -1.88
CA ALA A 120 -6.37 -7.99 -2.38
C ALA A 120 -5.92 -8.05 -3.84
N GLU A 121 -6.07 -6.94 -4.53
CA GLU A 121 -5.49 -6.72 -5.85
C GLU A 121 -4.93 -5.31 -5.94
N VAL A 122 -3.87 -5.15 -6.73
CA VAL A 122 -3.30 -3.82 -7.00
C VAL A 122 -3.10 -3.65 -8.49
N GLY A 123 -3.32 -2.43 -8.96
CA GLY A 123 -3.32 -2.10 -10.38
C GLY A 123 -2.88 -0.67 -10.64
N TRP A 124 -2.46 -0.44 -11.87
CA TRP A 124 -2.13 0.89 -12.40
C TRP A 124 -3.23 1.37 -13.32
N TYR A 125 -3.42 2.68 -13.42
CA TYR A 125 -4.20 3.25 -14.51
C TYR A 125 -3.27 3.57 -15.67
N VAL A 126 -3.47 2.88 -16.80
CA VAL A 126 -2.75 3.10 -18.06
C VAL A 126 -3.79 3.55 -19.08
N ASP A 127 -3.59 4.72 -19.70
CA ASP A 127 -4.56 5.33 -20.61
C ASP A 127 -5.98 5.36 -20.01
N GLU A 128 -6.07 5.74 -18.73
CA GLU A 128 -7.30 5.80 -17.92
C GLU A 128 -7.99 4.45 -17.64
N ALA A 129 -7.48 3.35 -18.20
CA ALA A 129 -7.96 2.01 -17.91
C ALA A 129 -7.24 1.42 -16.69
N TRP A 130 -8.01 0.83 -15.76
CA TRP A 130 -7.45 0.12 -14.62
C TRP A 130 -6.91 -1.25 -15.05
N CYS A 131 -5.61 -1.46 -14.86
CA CYS A 131 -4.89 -2.68 -15.21
C CYS A 131 -4.35 -3.37 -13.95
N PRO A 132 -4.96 -4.48 -13.50
CA PRO A 132 -4.44 -5.24 -12.36
C PRO A 132 -3.10 -5.87 -12.71
N VAL A 133 -2.12 -5.72 -11.82
CA VAL A 133 -0.78 -6.32 -11.98
C VAL A 133 -0.48 -7.36 -10.91
N TRP A 134 -1.27 -7.39 -9.84
CA TRP A 134 -1.18 -8.42 -8.81
C TRP A 134 -2.56 -8.68 -8.20
N LYS A 135 -2.83 -9.95 -7.91
CA LYS A 135 -3.98 -10.43 -7.15
C LYS A 135 -3.49 -11.49 -6.18
N GLY A 136 -3.94 -11.43 -4.94
CA GLY A 136 -3.51 -12.35 -3.89
C GLY A 136 -4.65 -12.75 -2.96
N ARG A 137 -4.47 -13.93 -2.37
CA ARG A 137 -5.27 -14.44 -1.26
C ARG A 137 -4.33 -14.75 -0.10
N ILE A 138 -4.69 -14.30 1.09
CA ILE A 138 -4.00 -14.61 2.33
C ILE A 138 -4.48 -16.01 2.77
N GLU A 139 -3.57 -16.99 2.78
CA GLU A 139 -3.88 -18.34 3.29
C GLU A 139 -3.74 -18.40 4.81
N HIS A 140 -2.83 -17.61 5.38
CA HIS A 140 -2.53 -17.58 6.80
C HIS A 140 -2.00 -16.21 7.20
N ILE A 141 -2.48 -15.69 8.32
CA ILE A 141 -1.96 -14.48 8.96
C ILE A 141 -1.99 -14.70 10.47
N GLU A 142 -0.88 -14.35 11.12
CA GLU A 142 -0.73 -14.38 12.57
C GLU A 142 -0.43 -12.95 12.99
N GLN A 143 -1.22 -12.41 13.92
CA GLN A 143 -0.94 -11.10 14.50
C GLN A 143 0.08 -11.26 15.61
N LEU A 144 1.22 -10.60 15.46
CA LEU A 144 2.22 -10.55 16.50
C LEU A 144 1.86 -9.47 17.54
N PRO A 145 2.22 -9.67 18.81
CA PRO A 145 2.13 -8.60 19.82
C PRO A 145 2.93 -7.37 19.37
N ALA A 146 2.40 -6.19 19.68
CA ALA A 146 3.07 -4.91 19.45
C ALA A 146 4.24 -4.67 20.43
#